data_AF-W7LWM5-F1
#
_entry.id   AF-W7LWM5-F1
#
_cell.length_a   1.000
_cell.length_b   1.000
_cell.length_c   1.000
_cell.angle_alpha   90.00
_cell.angle_beta   90.00
_cell.angle_gamma   90.00
#
_symmetry.space_group_name_H-M   'P 1'
#
loop_
_entity.id
_entity.type
_entity.pdbx_description
1 polymer ?
#
loop_
_entity_poly.entity_id
_entity_poly.type
_entity_poly.pdbx_seq_one_letter_code
_entity_poly.pdbx_strand_id
1 'polypeptide(L)'
;MQMFLVGYIIISICEIFSVGEFPLNSTVRIAFSAIHIGMIIATCWILMLNAVVGYQIIDDGTPLSIALIAISALLLLIGTGYIALDTGFSWTGYWDASYDAPRNRNIALYVLYQLVPLILLVAFLVLEAILVIRILGETRPMIYLAAAALLFAIGQVFNYAISKYICDGTSGKIDGALFQTLFTLLSVIMVWVFWSSITEDDWPMPVANTYP
;
A
#
# COMPACT_ATOMS: atom_id res chain seq x y z
N MET A 1 0.86 1.04 -12.98
CA MET A 1 2.03 1.16 -12.06
C MET A 1 2.36 2.58 -11.57
N GLN A 2 2.48 3.59 -12.45
CA GLN A 2 2.89 4.95 -12.05
C GLN A 2 2.02 5.59 -10.95
N MET A 3 0.69 5.48 -11.04
CA MET A 3 -0.23 5.99 -10.01
C MET A 3 0.02 5.36 -8.63
N PHE A 4 0.36 4.07 -8.59
CA PHE A 4 0.69 3.38 -7.35
C PHE A 4 1.98 3.94 -6.73
N LEU A 5 3.03 4.17 -7.52
CA LEU A 5 4.29 4.75 -7.04
C LEU A 5 4.10 6.18 -6.52
N VAL A 6 3.30 7.00 -7.21
CA VAL A 6 2.93 8.34 -6.73
C VAL A 6 2.18 8.24 -5.40
N GLY A 7 1.23 7.31 -5.27
CA GLY A 7 0.54 7.05 -4.01
C GLY A 7 1.51 6.67 -2.89
N TYR A 8 2.47 5.78 -3.18
CA TYR A 8 3.48 5.36 -2.22
C TYR A 8 4.43 6.50 -1.79
N ILE A 9 4.78 7.43 -2.68
CA ILE A 9 5.54 8.64 -2.33
C ILE A 9 4.76 9.48 -1.31
N ILE A 10 3.47 9.69 -1.54
CA ILE A 10 2.63 10.48 -0.63
C ILE A 10 2.48 9.77 0.73
N ILE A 11 2.29 8.44 0.73
CA ILE A 11 2.30 7.61 1.95
C ILE A 11 3.60 7.85 2.72
N SER A 12 4.75 7.72 2.05
CA SER A 12 6.07 7.87 2.68
C SER A 12 6.27 9.26 3.30
N ILE A 13 5.82 10.32 2.62
CA ILE A 13 5.87 11.69 3.16
C ILE A 13 4.99 11.81 4.42
N CYS A 14 3.78 11.24 4.38
CA CYS A 14 2.86 11.30 5.52
C CYS A 14 3.32 10.42 6.69
N GLU A 15 4.00 9.31 6.41
CA GLU A 15 4.57 8.40 7.39
C GLU A 15 5.63 9.09 8.26
N ILE A 16 6.47 9.95 7.66
CA ILE A 16 7.44 10.78 8.41
C ILE A 16 6.77 11.55 9.54
N PHE A 17 5.61 12.16 9.28
CA PHE A 17 4.93 13.04 10.23
C PHE A 17 3.93 12.32 11.14
N SER A 18 3.45 11.14 10.75
CA SER A 18 2.48 10.37 11.54
C SER A 18 3.15 9.33 12.44
N VAL A 19 4.25 8.72 12.00
CA VAL A 19 4.94 7.62 12.68
C VAL A 19 6.38 7.98 13.08
N GLY A 20 7.03 8.92 12.38
CA GLY A 20 8.44 9.27 12.62
C GLY A 20 8.76 10.04 13.92
N GLU A 21 7.85 10.08 14.89
CA GLU A 21 8.01 10.70 16.22
C GLU A 21 8.48 12.17 16.24
N PHE A 22 8.34 12.90 15.13
CA PHE A 22 8.68 14.32 15.09
C PHE A 22 7.81 15.10 16.08
N PRO A 23 8.39 16.07 16.82
CA PRO A 23 7.65 16.91 17.76
C PRO A 23 6.75 17.89 17.01
N LEU A 24 5.58 17.41 16.59
CA LEU A 24 4.57 18.18 15.88
C LEU A 24 3.46 18.65 16.82
N ASN A 25 2.84 19.77 16.44
CA ASN A 25 1.55 20.17 17.00
C ASN A 25 0.51 19.06 16.77
N SER A 26 -0.38 18.83 17.75
CA SER A 26 -1.40 17.76 17.69
C SER A 26 -2.28 17.85 16.45
N THR A 27 -2.70 19.05 16.06
CA THR A 27 -3.53 19.29 14.87
C THR A 27 -2.83 18.85 13.59
N VAL A 28 -1.54 19.18 13.46
CA VAL A 28 -0.73 18.80 12.30
C VAL A 28 -0.55 17.29 12.24
N ARG A 29 -0.25 16.65 13.37
CA ARG A 29 -0.14 15.18 13.46
C ARG A 29 -1.45 14.48 13.11
N ILE A 30 -2.59 14.99 13.56
CA ILE A 30 -3.92 14.44 13.19
C ILE A 30 -4.13 14.53 11.69
N ALA A 31 -3.86 15.69 11.07
CA ALA A 31 -4.03 15.88 9.64
C ALA A 31 -3.15 14.92 8.82
N PHE A 32 -1.85 14.82 9.14
CA PHE A 32 -0.95 13.89 8.45
C PHE A 32 -1.33 12.43 8.68
N SER A 33 -1.77 12.05 9.88
CA SER A 33 -2.23 10.69 10.17
C SER A 33 -3.48 10.32 9.35
N ALA A 34 -4.43 11.26 9.22
CA ALA A 34 -5.63 11.02 8.42
C ALA A 34 -5.32 10.89 6.92
N ILE A 35 -4.44 11.74 6.38
CA ILE A 35 -3.98 11.62 4.99
C ILE A 35 -3.23 10.31 4.81
N HIS A 36 -2.34 9.95 5.74
CA HIS A 36 -1.58 8.71 5.69
C HIS A 36 -2.51 7.49 5.58
N ILE A 37 -3.50 7.39 6.48
CA ILE A 37 -4.46 6.28 6.51
C ILE A 37 -5.30 6.24 5.23
N GLY A 38 -5.81 7.39 4.76
CA GLY A 38 -6.58 7.47 3.51
C GLY A 38 -5.76 7.11 2.27
N MET A 39 -4.48 7.50 2.24
CA MET A 39 -3.57 7.16 1.14
C MET A 39 -3.22 5.67 1.11
N ILE A 40 -3.10 4.99 2.27
CA ILE A 40 -2.82 3.55 2.32
C ILE A 40 -3.91 2.75 1.61
N ILE A 41 -5.18 2.96 1.97
CA ILE A 41 -6.29 2.24 1.34
C ILE A 41 -6.41 2.59 -0.15
N ALA A 42 -6.29 3.88 -0.51
CA ALA A 42 -6.37 4.32 -1.90
C ALA A 42 -5.24 3.71 -2.75
N THR A 43 -4.01 3.65 -2.22
CA THR A 43 -2.86 3.11 -2.94
C THR A 43 -2.94 1.59 -3.07
N CYS A 44 -3.39 0.87 -2.05
CA CYS A 44 -3.65 -0.57 -2.13
C CYS A 44 -4.77 -0.88 -3.13
N TRP A 45 -5.80 -0.03 -3.19
CA TRP A 45 -6.87 -0.13 -4.19
C TRP A 45 -6.36 0.08 -5.62
N ILE A 46 -5.53 1.11 -5.84
CA ILE A 46 -4.87 1.35 -7.13
C ILE A 46 -4.03 0.13 -7.53
N LEU A 47 -3.27 -0.46 -6.60
CA LEU A 47 -2.45 -1.64 -6.87
C LEU A 47 -3.32 -2.84 -7.27
N MET A 48 -4.41 -3.10 -6.55
CA MET A 48 -5.33 -4.20 -6.85
C MET A 48 -6.00 -4.00 -8.22
N LEU A 49 -6.50 -2.79 -8.53
CA LEU A 49 -7.09 -2.52 -9.84
C LEU A 49 -6.08 -2.61 -10.98
N ASN A 50 -4.81 -2.27 -10.74
CA ASN A 50 -3.74 -2.46 -11.72
C ASN A 50 -3.64 -3.95 -12.14
N ALA A 51 -3.72 -4.89 -11.19
CA ALA A 51 -3.75 -6.33 -11.50
C ALA A 51 -5.00 -6.73 -12.31
N VAL A 52 -6.17 -6.12 -12.02
CA VAL A 52 -7.40 -6.38 -12.79
C VAL A 52 -7.27 -5.90 -14.24
N VAL A 53 -6.66 -4.73 -14.46
CA VAL A 53 -6.41 -4.20 -15.80
C VAL A 53 -5.46 -5.11 -16.60
N GLY A 54 -4.54 -5.82 -15.92
CA GLY A 54 -3.67 -6.82 -16.54
C GLY A 54 -4.40 -7.96 -17.27
N TYR A 55 -5.67 -8.24 -16.92
CA TYR A 55 -6.50 -9.22 -17.62
C TYR A 55 -7.14 -8.69 -18.91
N GLN A 56 -6.85 -7.44 -19.29
CA GLN A 56 -7.36 -6.80 -20.50
C GLN A 56 -8.90 -6.75 -20.57
N ILE A 57 -9.59 -6.75 -19.41
CA ILE A 57 -11.05 -6.57 -19.35
C ILE A 57 -11.42 -5.12 -19.75
N ILE A 58 -10.56 -4.18 -19.37
CA ILE A 58 -10.59 -2.78 -19.78
C ILE A 58 -9.23 -2.47 -20.37
N ASP A 59 -9.20 -1.81 -21.52
CA ASP A 59 -7.97 -1.40 -22.18
C ASP A 59 -7.10 -0.53 -21.25
N ASP A 60 -5.88 -1.01 -20.99
CA ASP A 60 -4.89 -0.29 -20.20
C ASP A 60 -4.52 1.05 -20.87
N GLY A 61 -4.22 2.06 -20.07
CA GLY A 61 -3.84 3.39 -20.55
C GLY A 61 -4.97 4.23 -21.17
N THR A 62 -6.19 3.70 -21.30
CA THR A 62 -7.33 4.51 -21.78
C THR A 62 -7.74 5.57 -20.74
N PRO A 63 -8.24 6.74 -21.18
CA PRO A 63 -8.75 7.77 -20.26
C PRO A 63 -9.83 7.23 -19.33
N LEU A 64 -10.64 6.28 -19.80
CA LEU A 64 -11.65 5.61 -18.98
C LEU A 64 -11.02 4.76 -17.88
N SER A 65 -10.06 3.89 -18.20
CA SER A 65 -9.36 3.06 -17.21
C SER A 65 -8.67 3.91 -16.14
N ILE A 66 -7.95 4.95 -16.57
CA ILE A 66 -7.27 5.89 -15.67
C ILE A 66 -8.29 6.62 -14.77
N ALA A 67 -9.39 7.12 -15.34
CA ALA A 67 -10.43 7.82 -14.57
C ALA A 67 -11.11 6.89 -13.57
N LEU A 68 -11.43 5.65 -13.95
CA LEU A 68 -12.04 4.67 -13.05
C LEU A 68 -11.13 4.38 -11.85
N ILE A 69 -9.85 4.13 -12.08
CA ILE A 69 -8.87 3.90 -11.01
C ILE A 69 -8.75 5.15 -10.12
N ALA A 70 -8.53 6.32 -10.72
CA ALA A 70 -8.28 7.55 -9.98
C ALA A 70 -9.50 7.99 -9.14
N ILE A 71 -10.70 7.97 -9.73
CA ILE A 71 -11.92 8.42 -9.05
C ILE A 71 -12.29 7.44 -7.93
N SER A 72 -12.24 6.12 -8.17
CA SER A 72 -12.56 5.13 -7.13
C SER A 72 -11.55 5.17 -5.98
N ALA A 73 -10.26 5.35 -6.27
CA ALA A 73 -9.24 5.56 -5.24
C ALA A 73 -9.46 6.87 -4.45
N LEU A 74 -9.84 7.95 -5.14
CA LEU A 74 -10.15 9.24 -4.50
C LEU A 74 -11.35 9.14 -3.55
N LEU A 75 -12.39 8.38 -3.91
CA LEU A 75 -13.53 8.14 -3.03
C LEU A 75 -13.11 7.41 -1.74
N LEU A 76 -12.25 6.39 -1.85
CA LEU A 76 -11.71 5.68 -0.68
C LEU A 76 -10.82 6.58 0.18
N LEU A 77 -9.99 7.42 -0.45
CA LEU A 77 -9.17 8.41 0.22
C LEU A 77 -10.01 9.41 1.01
N ILE A 78 -11.00 10.02 0.38
CA ILE A 78 -11.86 11.03 1.01
C ILE A 78 -12.70 10.40 2.11
N GLY A 79 -13.33 9.24 1.85
CA GLY A 79 -14.17 8.57 2.83
C GLY A 79 -13.39 8.14 4.07
N THR A 80 -12.22 7.53 3.88
CA THR A 80 -11.37 7.09 4.99
C THR A 80 -10.71 8.27 5.71
N GLY A 81 -10.24 9.27 4.95
CA GLY A 81 -9.66 10.49 5.48
C GLY A 81 -10.68 11.28 6.31
N TYR A 82 -11.94 11.35 5.88
CA TYR A 82 -13.02 11.96 6.65
C TYR A 82 -13.21 11.27 8.01
N ILE A 83 -13.30 9.94 8.03
CA ILE A 83 -13.44 9.17 9.27
C ILE A 83 -12.24 9.42 10.19
N ALA A 84 -11.02 9.44 9.65
CA ALA A 84 -9.80 9.67 10.43
C ALA A 84 -9.71 11.10 10.98
N LEU A 85 -10.06 12.11 10.17
CA LEU A 85 -10.10 13.51 10.59
C LEU A 85 -11.16 13.74 11.67
N ASP A 86 -12.38 13.24 11.46
CA ASP A 86 -13.46 13.40 12.43
C ASP A 86 -13.18 12.65 13.73
N THR A 87 -12.53 11.48 13.64
CA THR A 87 -12.01 10.79 14.84
C THR A 87 -11.02 11.70 15.57
N GLY A 88 -9.96 12.16 14.91
CA GLY A 88 -8.88 12.90 15.56
C GLY A 88 -9.27 14.31 16.04
N PHE A 89 -10.12 15.02 15.29
CA PHE A 89 -10.55 16.38 15.63
C PHE A 89 -11.85 16.46 16.41
N SER A 90 -12.66 15.40 16.44
CA SER A 90 -13.93 15.37 17.16
C SER A 90 -14.85 16.52 16.71
N TRP A 91 -14.99 16.74 15.39
CA TRP A 91 -15.83 17.82 14.87
C TRP A 91 -17.32 17.50 15.02
N THR A 92 -17.71 16.26 14.75
CA THR A 92 -19.10 15.82 14.87
C THR A 92 -19.42 15.12 16.20
N GLY A 93 -18.38 14.70 16.93
CA GLY A 93 -18.49 13.87 18.12
C GLY A 93 -18.93 12.41 17.86
N TYR A 94 -19.16 12.01 16.61
CA TYR A 94 -19.68 10.68 16.27
C TYR A 94 -18.73 9.55 16.71
N TRP A 95 -17.41 9.78 16.60
CA TRP A 95 -16.38 8.80 16.96
C TRP A 95 -15.84 8.95 18.38
N ASP A 96 -16.41 9.81 19.22
CA ASP A 96 -15.83 10.13 20.55
C ASP A 96 -15.80 8.94 21.50
N ALA A 97 -16.75 8.01 21.33
CA ALA A 97 -16.76 6.74 22.07
C ALA A 97 -15.47 5.90 21.85
N SER A 98 -14.66 6.21 20.84
CA SER A 98 -13.33 5.59 20.64
C SER A 98 -12.28 6.04 21.66
N TYR A 99 -12.49 7.16 22.35
CA TYR A 99 -11.64 7.66 23.44
C TYR A 99 -11.99 7.06 24.80
N ASP A 100 -13.19 6.48 24.94
CA ASP A 100 -13.67 5.86 26.18
C ASP A 100 -13.15 4.44 26.37
N ALA A 101 -13.36 3.84 27.55
CA ALA A 101 -12.90 2.49 27.83
C ALA A 101 -13.66 1.43 26.98
N PRO A 102 -12.97 0.51 26.28
CA PRO A 102 -11.51 0.40 26.11
C PRO A 102 -10.94 1.46 25.15
N ARG A 103 -9.95 2.23 25.64
CA ARG A 103 -9.41 3.41 24.95
C ARG A 103 -8.81 3.05 23.58
N ASN A 104 -8.92 4.00 22.65
CA ASN A 104 -8.37 3.97 21.29
C ASN A 104 -8.94 2.84 20.42
N ARG A 105 -10.20 2.44 20.67
CA ARG A 105 -10.87 1.42 19.86
C ARG A 105 -11.75 2.06 18.79
N ASN A 106 -11.27 2.06 17.55
CA ASN A 106 -12.04 2.49 16.38
C ASN A 106 -12.11 1.38 15.32
N ILE A 107 -13.27 0.72 15.22
CA ILE A 107 -13.46 -0.43 14.32
C ILE A 107 -13.45 0.00 12.86
N ALA A 108 -14.04 1.15 12.53
CA ALA A 108 -14.09 1.64 11.16
C ALA A 108 -12.68 1.93 10.64
N LEU A 109 -11.87 2.65 11.42
CA LEU A 109 -10.47 2.88 11.07
C LEU A 109 -9.66 1.59 11.02
N TYR A 110 -9.84 0.66 11.97
CA TYR A 110 -9.18 -0.64 11.90
C TYR A 110 -9.48 -1.38 10.58
N VAL A 111 -10.74 -1.42 10.17
CA VAL A 111 -11.14 -2.09 8.92
C VAL A 111 -10.55 -1.38 7.70
N LEU A 112 -10.63 -0.05 7.64
CA LEU A 112 -10.20 0.73 6.48
C LEU A 112 -8.67 0.86 6.36
N TYR A 113 -7.96 0.94 7.47
CA TYR A 113 -6.50 1.04 7.51
C TYR A 113 -5.81 -0.32 7.40
N GLN A 114 -6.37 -1.37 8.02
CA GLN A 114 -5.68 -2.65 8.15
C GLN A 114 -6.33 -3.75 7.31
N LEU A 115 -7.60 -4.05 7.58
CA LEU A 115 -8.22 -5.26 7.06
C LEU A 115 -8.48 -5.19 5.56
N VAL A 116 -9.08 -4.10 5.08
CA VAL A 116 -9.36 -3.89 3.66
C VAL A 116 -8.06 -3.82 2.85
N PRO A 117 -7.06 -3.01 3.22
CA PRO A 117 -5.77 -3.00 2.53
C PRO A 117 -5.11 -4.38 2.45
N LEU A 118 -5.14 -5.16 3.54
CA LEU A 118 -4.62 -6.53 3.53
C LEU A 118 -5.37 -7.43 2.53
N ILE A 119 -6.70 -7.36 2.48
CA ILE A 119 -7.50 -8.11 1.51
C ILE A 119 -7.16 -7.69 0.08
N LEU A 120 -6.99 -6.39 -0.18
CA LEU A 120 -6.62 -5.87 -1.50
C LEU A 120 -5.23 -6.35 -1.93
N LEU A 121 -4.26 -6.38 -1.01
CA LEU A 121 -2.93 -6.92 -1.28
C LEU A 121 -2.96 -8.42 -1.56
N VAL A 122 -3.75 -9.21 -0.82
CA VAL A 122 -3.93 -10.64 -1.10
C VAL A 122 -4.61 -10.85 -2.45
N ALA A 123 -5.63 -10.07 -2.76
CA ALA A 123 -6.30 -10.12 -4.06
C ALA A 123 -5.32 -9.79 -5.20
N PHE A 124 -4.50 -8.75 -5.06
CA PHE A 124 -3.42 -8.42 -5.98
C PHE A 124 -2.47 -9.60 -6.20
N LEU A 125 -1.96 -10.20 -5.11
CA LEU A 125 -1.05 -11.35 -5.19
C LEU A 125 -1.67 -12.54 -5.93
N VAL A 126 -2.94 -12.85 -5.66
CA VAL A 126 -3.64 -13.98 -6.29
C VAL A 126 -3.90 -13.70 -7.78
N LEU A 127 -4.35 -12.50 -8.12
CA LEU A 127 -4.60 -12.09 -9.50
C LEU A 127 -3.31 -12.14 -10.32
N GLU A 128 -2.24 -11.52 -9.84
CA GLU A 128 -0.95 -11.53 -10.54
C GLU A 128 -0.36 -12.94 -10.66
N ALA A 129 -0.47 -13.77 -9.62
CA ALA A 129 -0.03 -15.16 -9.68
C ALA A 129 -0.78 -15.97 -10.75
N ILE A 130 -2.10 -15.75 -10.86
CA ILE A 130 -2.91 -16.40 -11.90
C ILE A 130 -2.50 -15.87 -13.28
N LEU A 131 -2.36 -14.56 -13.45
CA LEU A 131 -1.94 -13.94 -14.71
C LEU A 131 -0.60 -14.53 -15.18
N VAL A 132 0.39 -14.58 -14.31
CA VAL A 132 1.74 -15.07 -14.63
C VAL A 132 1.73 -16.56 -14.98
N ILE A 133 1.10 -17.39 -14.15
CA ILE A 133 1.16 -18.86 -14.33
C ILE A 133 0.24 -19.33 -15.46
N ARG A 134 -0.96 -18.75 -15.58
CA ARG A 134 -2.01 -19.24 -16.48
C ARG A 134 -2.07 -18.50 -17.81
N ILE A 135 -1.77 -17.20 -17.82
CA ILE A 135 -1.88 -16.38 -19.03
C ILE A 135 -0.51 -16.28 -19.70
N LEU A 136 0.53 -15.88 -18.96
CA LEU A 136 1.88 -15.72 -19.51
C LEU A 136 2.63 -17.06 -19.63
N GLY A 137 2.40 -18.00 -18.72
CA GLY A 137 3.08 -19.30 -18.71
C GLY A 137 4.55 -19.22 -18.27
N GLU A 138 4.97 -18.11 -17.67
CA GLU A 138 6.33 -17.91 -17.17
C GLU A 138 6.38 -18.05 -15.64
N THR A 139 7.42 -18.70 -15.11
CA THR A 139 7.54 -18.94 -13.66
C THR A 139 8.56 -18.01 -12.99
N ARG A 140 9.42 -17.34 -13.76
CA ARG A 140 10.45 -16.46 -13.22
C ARG A 140 9.89 -15.25 -12.47
N PRO A 141 8.84 -14.54 -12.96
CA PRO A 141 8.25 -13.41 -12.23
C PRO A 141 7.68 -13.79 -10.86
N MET A 142 7.27 -15.06 -10.67
CA MET A 142 6.73 -15.53 -9.39
C MET A 142 7.72 -15.38 -8.23
N ILE A 143 9.04 -15.45 -8.49
CA ILE A 143 10.05 -15.27 -7.45
C ILE A 143 10.01 -13.84 -6.91
N TYR A 144 9.85 -12.85 -7.79
CA TYR A 144 9.76 -11.43 -7.39
C TYR A 144 8.45 -11.15 -6.65
N LEU A 145 7.34 -11.71 -7.11
CA LEU A 145 6.04 -11.59 -6.45
C LEU A 145 6.04 -12.22 -5.04
N ALA A 146 6.64 -13.41 -4.90
CA ALA A 146 6.79 -14.08 -3.62
C ALA A 146 7.75 -13.33 -2.67
N ALA A 147 8.85 -12.78 -3.21
CA ALA A 147 9.78 -11.96 -2.45
C ALA A 147 9.10 -10.69 -1.91
N ALA A 148 8.28 -10.01 -2.73
CA ALA A 148 7.49 -8.87 -2.29
C ALA A 148 6.56 -9.24 -1.11
N ALA A 149 5.78 -10.32 -1.25
CA ALA A 149 4.88 -10.79 -0.21
C ALA A 149 5.63 -11.13 1.10
N LEU A 150 6.77 -11.82 1.00
CA LEU A 150 7.60 -12.19 2.14
C LEU A 150 8.16 -10.94 2.85
N LEU A 151 8.71 -9.99 2.10
CA LEU A 151 9.26 -8.75 2.65
C LEU A 151 8.16 -7.95 3.37
N PHE A 152 6.99 -7.80 2.76
CA PHE A 152 5.85 -7.14 3.40
C PHE A 152 5.46 -7.85 4.72
N ALA A 153 5.33 -9.18 4.69
CA ALA A 153 4.98 -9.97 5.87
C ALA A 153 6.01 -9.81 7.01
N ILE A 154 7.31 -9.82 6.68
CA ILE A 154 8.38 -9.55 7.64
C ILE A 154 8.20 -8.16 8.27
N GLY A 155 7.90 -7.13 7.47
CA GLY A 155 7.61 -5.79 7.96
C GLY A 155 6.45 -5.76 8.96
N GLN A 156 5.35 -6.47 8.67
CA GLN A 156 4.21 -6.57 9.59
C GLN A 156 4.57 -7.28 10.89
N VAL A 157 5.40 -8.33 10.85
CA VAL A 157 5.90 -9.03 12.04
C VAL A 157 6.73 -8.08 12.92
N PHE A 158 7.59 -7.25 12.31
CA PHE A 158 8.35 -6.23 13.03
C PHE A 158 7.42 -5.24 13.76
N ASN A 159 6.38 -4.74 13.07
CA ASN A 159 5.47 -3.76 13.65
C ASN A 159 4.60 -4.34 14.78
N TYR A 160 3.98 -5.50 14.57
CA TYR A 160 2.97 -6.01 15.50
C TYR A 160 3.50 -6.94 16.59
N ALA A 161 4.52 -7.73 16.30
CA ALA A 161 5.00 -8.74 17.24
C ALA A 161 6.31 -8.34 17.91
N ILE A 162 7.25 -7.76 17.15
CA ILE A 162 8.62 -7.50 17.62
C ILE A 162 8.77 -6.09 18.22
N SER A 163 7.94 -5.13 17.81
CA SER A 163 8.08 -3.69 18.14
C SER A 163 8.30 -3.42 19.63
N LYS A 164 7.54 -4.07 20.52
CA LYS A 164 7.71 -3.91 21.98
C LYS A 164 9.13 -4.27 22.44
N TYR A 165 9.69 -5.37 21.96
CA TYR A 165 11.02 -5.82 22.37
C TYR A 165 12.12 -4.86 21.86
N ILE A 166 11.93 -4.27 20.68
CA ILE A 166 12.84 -3.25 20.14
C ILE A 166 12.74 -1.95 20.95
N CYS A 167 11.52 -1.51 21.25
CA CYS A 167 11.28 -0.30 22.04
C CYS A 167 11.89 -0.42 23.44
N ASP A 168 11.62 -1.54 24.15
CA ASP A 168 12.18 -1.80 25.48
C ASP A 168 13.72 -1.91 25.42
N GLY A 169 14.28 -2.59 24.41
CA GLY A 169 15.71 -2.79 24.24
C GLY A 169 16.50 -1.53 23.85
N THR A 170 15.85 -0.55 23.22
CA THR A 170 16.48 0.71 22.78
C THR A 170 16.16 1.89 23.69
N SER A 171 15.46 1.66 24.81
CA SER A 171 14.96 2.72 25.70
C SER A 171 14.04 3.72 24.98
N GLY A 172 13.18 3.22 24.09
CA GLY A 172 12.19 4.00 23.35
C GLY A 172 12.78 4.91 22.28
N LYS A 173 14.01 4.65 21.81
CA LYS A 173 14.63 5.43 20.72
C LYS A 173 14.19 4.99 19.34
N ILE A 174 13.87 3.70 19.20
CA ILE A 174 13.46 3.07 17.96
C ILE A 174 12.39 2.04 18.30
N ASP A 175 11.41 1.88 17.43
CA ASP A 175 10.38 0.86 17.52
C ASP A 175 10.36 -0.03 16.26
N GLY A 176 9.38 -0.93 16.18
CA GLY A 176 9.21 -1.79 15.02
C GLY A 176 8.81 -1.06 13.74
N ALA A 177 8.33 0.19 13.81
CA ALA A 177 7.86 0.93 12.65
C ALA A 177 9.01 1.25 11.69
N LEU A 178 10.21 1.56 12.20
CA LEU A 178 11.40 1.76 11.37
C LEU A 178 11.67 0.57 10.44
N PHE A 179 11.61 -0.64 10.99
CA PHE A 179 11.83 -1.87 10.22
C PHE A 179 10.65 -2.15 9.29
N GLN A 180 9.42 -1.91 9.73
CA GLN A 180 8.25 -2.04 8.88
C GLN A 180 8.33 -1.12 7.66
N THR A 181 8.71 0.14 7.82
CA THR A 181 8.94 1.07 6.69
C THR A 181 10.00 0.53 5.72
N LEU A 182 11.15 0.08 6.24
CA LEU A 182 12.23 -0.47 5.41
C LEU A 182 11.77 -1.70 4.61
N PHE A 183 11.16 -2.69 5.27
CA PHE A 183 10.71 -3.90 4.61
C PHE A 183 9.53 -3.65 3.65
N THR A 184 8.69 -2.66 3.95
CA THR A 184 7.63 -2.21 3.03
C THR A 184 8.24 -1.59 1.78
N LEU A 185 9.27 -0.74 1.90
CA LEU A 185 10.00 -0.19 0.76
C LEU A 185 10.60 -1.29 -0.10
N LEU A 186 11.29 -2.26 0.50
CA LEU A 186 11.85 -3.40 -0.22
C LEU A 186 10.76 -4.22 -0.93
N SER A 187 9.59 -4.40 -0.30
CA SER A 187 8.43 -5.02 -0.94
C SER A 187 7.95 -4.22 -2.14
N VAL A 188 7.83 -2.90 -2.05
CA VAL A 188 7.42 -2.04 -3.17
C VAL A 188 8.42 -2.12 -4.32
N ILE A 189 9.72 -2.17 -4.03
CA ILE A 189 10.77 -2.38 -5.04
C ILE A 189 10.58 -3.73 -5.73
N MET A 190 10.31 -4.80 -4.99
CA MET A 190 10.05 -6.12 -5.59
C MET A 190 8.77 -6.16 -6.41
N VAL A 191 7.71 -5.43 -6.02
CA VAL A 191 6.50 -5.25 -6.86
C VAL A 191 6.84 -4.53 -8.16
N TRP A 192 7.70 -3.51 -8.12
CA TRP A 192 8.15 -2.81 -9.32
C TRP A 192 9.02 -3.70 -10.23
N VAL A 193 9.96 -4.46 -9.67
CA VAL A 193 10.77 -5.44 -10.42
C VAL A 193 9.88 -6.51 -11.05
N PHE A 194 8.90 -7.03 -10.29
CA PHE A 194 7.88 -7.94 -10.80
C PHE A 194 7.14 -7.35 -11.99
N TRP A 195 6.61 -6.13 -11.85
CA TRP A 195 5.88 -5.44 -12.91
C TRP A 195 6.76 -5.23 -14.16
N SER A 196 7.98 -4.71 -14.01
CA SER A 196 8.92 -4.52 -15.13
C SER A 196 9.21 -5.85 -15.83
N SER A 197 9.37 -6.96 -15.09
CA SER A 197 9.63 -8.28 -15.67
C SER A 197 8.50 -8.85 -16.53
N ILE A 198 7.26 -8.36 -16.40
CA ILE A 198 6.12 -8.81 -17.20
C ILE A 198 5.71 -7.79 -18.29
N THR A 199 6.23 -6.55 -18.25
CA THR A 199 5.83 -5.47 -19.18
C THR A 199 6.95 -4.93 -20.07
N GLU A 200 8.22 -5.03 -19.69
CA GLU A 200 9.33 -4.53 -20.50
C GLU A 200 10.05 -5.69 -21.21
N ASP A 201 10.32 -5.49 -22.51
CA ASP A 201 10.78 -6.48 -23.48
C ASP A 201 12.08 -7.23 -23.08
N ASP A 202 11.93 -8.36 -22.40
CA ASP A 202 12.89 -9.49 -22.46
C ASP A 202 12.45 -10.53 -23.52
N TRP A 203 11.58 -10.13 -24.45
CA TRP A 203 11.31 -10.92 -25.65
C TRP A 203 12.53 -10.81 -26.56
N PRO A 204 13.18 -11.92 -26.96
CA PRO A 204 14.23 -11.86 -27.97
C PRO A 204 13.60 -11.33 -29.25
N MET A 205 13.83 -10.04 -29.52
CA MET A 205 13.48 -9.43 -30.79
C MET A 205 14.14 -10.29 -31.87
N PRO A 206 13.39 -10.75 -32.89
CA PRO A 206 14.00 -11.44 -34.02
C PRO A 206 15.10 -10.53 -34.54
N VAL A 207 16.35 -10.98 -34.44
CA VAL A 207 17.47 -10.33 -35.13
C VAL A 207 17.02 -10.16 -36.57
N ALA A 208 16.76 -8.92 -36.98
CA ALA A 208 16.40 -8.60 -38.34
C ALA A 208 17.54 -9.15 -39.19
N ASN A 209 17.25 -10.25 -39.90
CA ASN A 209 18.16 -10.84 -40.86
C ASN A 209 18.45 -9.74 -41.89
N THR A 210 19.60 -9.09 -41.73
CA THR A 210 20.17 -8.19 -42.72
C THR A 210 20.70 -9.05 -43.86
N TYR A 211 19.81 -9.48 -44.74
CA TYR A 211 20.19 -9.95 -46.07
C TYR A 211 19.74 -8.90 -47.10
N PRO A 212 20.66 -8.37 -47.93
CA PRO A 212 20.30 -7.79 -49.21
C PRO A 212 19.85 -8.86 -50.21
#